data_AF-A0A1G9Z8T2-F1
#
_entry.id   AF-A0A1G9Z8T2-F1
#
_cell.length_a   1.000
_cell.length_b   1.000
_cell.length_c   1.000
_cell.angle_alpha   90.00
_cell.angle_beta   90.00
_cell.angle_gamma   90.00
#
_symmetry.space_group_name_H-M   'P 1'
#
loop_
_entity.id
_entity.type
_entity.pdbx_description
1 polymer ?
#
loop_
_entity_poly.entity_id
_entity_poly.type
_entity_poly.pdbx_seq_one_letter_code
_entity_poly.pdbx_strand_id
1 'polypeptide(L)'
;MFIVYGPKGGEPEHFDARTMRVSETSIAQRTIDRKWDDIAQGVRDEDLECLRVVAWIIKKRSVPTLRFGDFDPLIDELYMRLDKDEVVHWIEGAMAIAAASSDSSADDIRAALSGLPDAALDREHAERMIEEMLADPKDEPDPQPNGENGDETQTSTSSEPSTSSSSAASSDTEPQMSTT
;
A
#
# COMPACT_ATOMS: atom_id res chain seq x y z
N MET A 1 -2.07 -1.90 -0.28
CA MET A 1 -2.68 -3.14 -0.82
C MET A 1 -2.25 -3.30 -2.26
N PHE A 2 -1.46 -4.34 -2.48
CA PHE A 2 -0.98 -4.69 -3.81
C PHE A 2 -1.72 -5.93 -4.31
N ILE A 3 -2.12 -5.91 -5.57
CA ILE A 3 -2.60 -7.09 -6.28
C ILE A 3 -1.42 -7.61 -7.10
N VAL A 4 -1.06 -8.87 -6.90
CA VAL A 4 -0.02 -9.54 -7.67
C VAL A 4 -0.68 -10.36 -8.76
N TYR A 5 -0.28 -10.11 -10.01
CA TYR A 5 -0.62 -10.96 -11.14
C TYR A 5 0.60 -11.76 -11.56
N GLY A 6 0.62 -13.05 -11.23
CA GLY A 6 1.73 -13.96 -11.52
C GLY A 6 1.36 -15.01 -12.56
N PRO A 7 1.28 -14.67 -13.86
CA PRO A 7 0.92 -15.65 -14.89
C PRO A 7 1.93 -16.80 -14.97
N LYS A 8 1.46 -18.02 -15.25
CA LYS A 8 2.34 -19.19 -15.38
C LYS A 8 3.40 -18.98 -16.46
N GLY A 9 4.66 -18.93 -16.03
CA GLY A 9 5.82 -18.75 -16.91
C GLY A 9 6.12 -17.31 -17.30
N GLY A 10 5.47 -16.32 -16.67
CA GLY A 10 5.79 -14.90 -16.80
C GLY A 10 6.35 -14.30 -15.51
N GLU A 11 6.83 -13.05 -15.62
CA GLU A 11 7.24 -12.27 -14.45
C GLU A 11 6.01 -11.76 -13.70
N PRO A 12 5.98 -11.84 -12.35
CA PRO A 12 4.92 -11.26 -11.54
C PRO A 12 4.79 -9.75 -11.75
N GLU A 13 3.57 -9.29 -11.96
CA GLU A 13 3.23 -7.87 -12.03
C GLU A 13 2.58 -7.43 -10.73
N HIS A 14 2.98 -6.26 -10.23
CA HIS A 14 2.43 -5.68 -9.01
C HIS A 14 1.57 -4.46 -9.34
N PHE A 15 0.32 -4.50 -8.89
CA PHE A 15 -0.65 -3.43 -9.11
C PHE A 15 -1.06 -2.82 -7.78
N ASP A 16 -0.74 -1.55 -7.57
CA ASP A 16 -1.17 -0.80 -6.39
C ASP A 16 -2.60 -0.25 -6.59
N ALA A 17 -3.57 -0.84 -5.89
CA ALA A 17 -4.98 -0.43 -5.94
C ALA A 17 -5.19 1.00 -5.42
N ARG A 18 -4.30 1.53 -4.57
CA ARG A 18 -4.39 2.90 -4.03
C ARG A 18 -4.10 3.96 -5.09
N THR A 19 -3.43 3.58 -6.18
CA THR A 19 -3.13 4.50 -7.30
C THR A 19 -4.29 4.68 -8.26
N MET A 20 -5.43 4.01 -8.04
CA MET A 20 -6.59 4.14 -8.92
C MET A 20 -7.16 5.56 -8.91
N ARG A 21 -7.50 6.05 -10.10
CA ARG A 21 -8.14 7.34 -10.31
C ARG A 21 -9.65 7.22 -10.11
N VAL A 22 -10.32 8.32 -9.78
CA VAL A 22 -11.80 8.36 -9.62
C VAL A 22 -12.55 7.87 -10.87
N SER A 23 -12.04 8.18 -12.06
CA SER A 23 -12.63 7.69 -13.32
C SER A 23 -12.46 6.18 -13.49
N GLU A 24 -11.33 5.63 -13.04
CA GLU A 24 -11.03 4.21 -13.06
C GLU A 24 -11.91 3.44 -12.06
N THR A 25 -12.10 3.95 -10.85
CA THR A 25 -13.03 3.33 -9.88
C THR A 25 -14.46 3.34 -10.39
N SER A 26 -14.86 4.41 -11.10
CA SER A 26 -16.18 4.47 -11.76
C SER A 26 -16.35 3.48 -12.91
N ILE A 27 -15.25 3.09 -13.58
CA ILE A 27 -15.25 2.03 -14.59
C ILE A 27 -15.35 0.66 -13.92
N ALA A 28 -14.60 0.43 -12.84
CA ALA A 28 -14.66 -0.82 -12.06
C ALA A 28 -16.09 -1.12 -11.62
N GLN A 29 -16.75 -0.14 -10.98
CA GLN A 29 -18.11 -0.26 -10.48
C GLN A 29 -19.11 -0.68 -11.55
N ARG A 30 -19.01 -0.06 -12.74
CA ARG A 30 -19.89 -0.39 -13.88
C ARG A 30 -19.56 -1.74 -14.53
N THR A 31 -18.32 -2.21 -14.42
CA THR A 31 -17.87 -3.43 -15.09
C THR A 31 -18.42 -4.68 -14.39
N ILE A 32 -18.49 -4.66 -13.06
CA ILE A 32 -18.93 -5.80 -12.24
C ILE A 32 -20.21 -5.51 -11.43
N ASP A 33 -20.87 -4.38 -11.68
CA ASP A 33 -22.12 -3.93 -11.03
C ASP A 33 -22.06 -3.94 -9.48
N ARG A 34 -20.98 -3.39 -8.91
CA ARG A 34 -20.79 -3.25 -7.46
C ARG A 34 -20.39 -1.81 -7.10
N LYS A 35 -20.65 -1.38 -5.86
CA LYS A 35 -20.15 -0.08 -5.37
C LYS A 35 -18.65 -0.17 -5.08
N TRP A 36 -17.96 0.96 -5.15
CA TRP A 36 -16.51 0.98 -4.93
C TRP A 36 -16.11 0.42 -3.57
N ASP A 37 -16.86 0.73 -2.50
CA ASP A 37 -16.55 0.23 -1.15
C ASP A 37 -16.61 -1.30 -1.08
N ASP A 38 -17.60 -1.91 -1.76
CA ASP A 38 -17.73 -3.37 -1.85
C ASP A 38 -16.57 -3.98 -2.64
N ILE A 39 -16.11 -3.31 -3.70
CA ILE A 39 -14.96 -3.74 -4.50
C ILE A 39 -13.68 -3.65 -3.67
N ALA A 40 -13.45 -2.52 -3.00
CA ALA A 40 -12.26 -2.31 -2.18
C ALA A 40 -12.20 -3.32 -1.03
N GLN A 41 -13.35 -3.64 -0.43
CA GLN A 41 -13.44 -4.71 0.56
C GLN A 41 -13.19 -6.08 -0.07
N GLY A 42 -13.81 -6.38 -1.21
CA GLY A 42 -13.58 -7.64 -1.93
C GLY A 42 -12.11 -7.86 -2.32
N VAL A 43 -11.35 -6.81 -2.65
CA VAL A 43 -9.90 -6.94 -2.90
C VAL A 43 -9.15 -7.34 -1.61
N ARG A 44 -9.56 -6.85 -0.43
CA ARG A 44 -8.97 -7.27 0.86
C ARG A 44 -9.31 -8.72 1.21
N ASP A 45 -10.53 -9.14 0.88
CA ASP A 45 -11.05 -10.48 1.14
C ASP A 45 -10.70 -11.48 0.02
N GLU A 46 -9.85 -11.07 -0.94
CA GLU A 46 -9.42 -11.85 -2.10
C GLU A 46 -10.58 -12.39 -2.99
N ASP A 47 -11.67 -11.63 -3.10
CA ASP A 47 -12.73 -11.87 -4.10
C ASP A 47 -12.13 -11.75 -5.51
N LEU A 48 -12.14 -12.87 -6.24
CA LEU A 48 -11.49 -12.99 -7.55
C LEU A 48 -12.02 -11.98 -8.58
N GLU A 49 -13.31 -11.66 -8.54
CA GLU A 49 -13.91 -10.70 -9.47
C GLU A 49 -13.44 -9.27 -9.15
N CYS A 50 -13.33 -8.94 -7.86
CA CYS A 50 -12.80 -7.66 -7.38
C CYS A 50 -11.30 -7.52 -7.69
N LEU A 51 -10.50 -8.56 -7.45
CA LEU A 51 -9.08 -8.59 -7.82
C LEU A 51 -8.90 -8.41 -9.32
N ARG A 52 -9.66 -9.16 -10.13
CA ARG A 52 -9.60 -9.13 -11.59
C ARG A 52 -9.94 -7.75 -12.15
N VAL A 53 -11.03 -7.12 -11.70
CA VAL A 53 -11.46 -5.83 -12.25
C VAL A 53 -10.44 -4.72 -11.95
N VAL A 54 -9.86 -4.72 -10.75
CA VAL A 54 -8.85 -3.73 -10.37
C VAL A 54 -7.55 -3.94 -11.14
N ALA A 55 -7.03 -5.18 -11.16
CA ALA A 55 -5.83 -5.52 -11.91
C ALA A 55 -5.98 -5.19 -13.41
N TRP A 56 -7.12 -5.53 -14.01
CA TRP A 56 -7.44 -5.21 -15.40
C TRP A 56 -7.36 -3.71 -15.68
N ILE A 57 -7.97 -2.88 -14.83
CA ILE A 57 -7.99 -1.43 -15.03
C ILE A 57 -6.58 -0.84 -14.95
N ILE A 58 -5.77 -1.29 -14.00
CA ILE A 58 -4.39 -0.83 -13.88
C ILE A 58 -3.56 -1.31 -15.08
N LYS A 59 -3.71 -2.57 -15.49
CA LYS A 59 -3.04 -3.14 -16.68
C LYS A 59 -3.38 -2.35 -17.95
N LYS A 60 -4.63 -1.88 -18.10
CA LYS A 60 -5.06 -1.04 -19.23
C LYS A 60 -4.28 0.25 -19.41
N ARG A 61 -3.60 0.77 -18.38
CA ARG A 61 -2.72 1.93 -18.52
C ARG A 61 -1.56 1.64 -19.50
N SER A 62 -1.05 0.40 -19.46
CA SER A 62 0.02 -0.08 -20.36
C SER A 62 -0.52 -0.71 -21.65
N VAL A 63 -1.72 -1.29 -21.60
CA VAL A 63 -2.39 -1.91 -22.76
C VAL A 63 -3.80 -1.34 -22.92
N PRO A 64 -3.97 -0.14 -23.50
CA PRO A 64 -5.27 0.55 -23.55
C PRO A 64 -6.37 -0.21 -24.29
N THR A 65 -5.99 -1.09 -25.22
CA THR A 65 -6.89 -1.91 -26.03
C THR A 65 -7.35 -3.19 -25.32
N LEU A 66 -6.82 -3.51 -24.14
CA LEU A 66 -7.17 -4.72 -23.38
C LEU A 66 -8.65 -4.67 -22.95
N ARG A 67 -9.44 -5.65 -23.40
CA ARG A 67 -10.83 -5.80 -22.98
C ARG A 67 -10.90 -6.61 -21.69
N PHE A 68 -11.95 -6.38 -20.91
CA PHE A 68 -12.13 -7.09 -19.64
C PHE A 68 -12.23 -8.61 -19.82
N GLY A 69 -12.99 -9.05 -20.84
CA GLY A 69 -13.12 -10.47 -21.18
C GLY A 69 -11.83 -11.13 -21.67
N ASP A 70 -10.87 -10.35 -22.18
CA ASP A 70 -9.56 -10.87 -22.63
C ASP A 70 -8.56 -10.97 -21.47
N PHE A 71 -8.82 -10.29 -20.35
CA PHE A 71 -8.02 -10.38 -19.13
C PHE A 71 -8.64 -11.43 -18.21
N ASP A 72 -8.27 -12.69 -18.41
CA ASP A 72 -8.82 -13.86 -17.71
C ASP A 72 -7.70 -14.68 -17.03
N PRO A 73 -7.14 -14.19 -15.92
CA PRO A 73 -6.11 -14.89 -15.17
C PRO A 73 -6.69 -16.16 -14.50
N LEU A 74 -5.84 -17.16 -14.27
CA LEU A 74 -6.23 -18.35 -13.51
C LEU A 74 -6.46 -17.99 -12.03
N ILE A 75 -7.18 -18.86 -11.33
CA ILE A 75 -7.55 -18.69 -9.91
C ILE A 75 -6.31 -18.47 -9.02
N ASP A 76 -5.20 -19.12 -9.36
CA ASP A 76 -3.92 -19.06 -8.64
C ASP A 76 -2.97 -17.94 -9.14
N GLU A 77 -3.37 -17.16 -10.14
CA GLU A 77 -2.54 -16.13 -10.76
C GLU A 77 -2.83 -14.72 -10.22
N LEU A 78 -3.93 -14.51 -9.49
CA LEU A 78 -4.25 -13.25 -8.83
C LEU A 78 -4.39 -13.44 -7.33
N TYR A 79 -3.60 -12.72 -6.56
CA TYR A 79 -3.66 -12.71 -5.10
C TYR A 79 -3.23 -11.37 -4.53
N MET A 80 -3.53 -11.13 -3.26
CA MET A 80 -3.20 -9.87 -2.59
C MET A 80 -1.89 -10.00 -1.81
N ARG A 81 -1.15 -8.89 -1.75
CA ARG A 81 0.01 -8.74 -0.87
C ARG A 81 -0.09 -7.45 -0.08
N LEU A 82 0.29 -7.56 1.19
CA LEU A 82 0.31 -6.44 2.13
C LEU A 82 1.57 -5.61 1.91
N ASP A 83 1.42 -4.29 1.88
CA ASP A 83 2.57 -3.39 1.96
C ASP A 83 3.09 -3.21 3.39
N LYS A 84 4.19 -2.48 3.53
CA LYS A 84 4.86 -2.28 4.83
C LYS A 84 3.93 -1.64 5.85
N ASP A 85 3.15 -0.64 5.45
CA ASP A 85 2.21 0.05 6.34
C ASP A 85 1.06 -0.89 6.77
N GLU A 86 0.57 -1.71 5.85
CA GLU A 86 -0.44 -2.74 6.14
C GLU A 86 0.09 -3.83 7.08
N VAL A 87 1.34 -4.26 6.90
CA VAL A 87 2.02 -5.19 7.80
C VAL A 87 2.11 -4.60 9.20
N VAL A 88 2.54 -3.34 9.34
CA VAL A 88 2.60 -2.64 10.64
C VAL A 88 1.21 -2.60 11.28
N HIS A 89 0.18 -2.20 10.53
CA HIS A 89 -1.17 -2.11 11.05
C HIS A 89 -1.72 -3.47 11.53
N TRP A 90 -1.42 -4.55 10.81
CA TRP A 90 -1.78 -5.91 11.22
C TRP A 90 -1.09 -6.32 12.53
N ILE A 91 0.20 -6.02 12.67
CA ILE A 91 0.96 -6.30 13.88
C ILE A 91 0.42 -5.51 15.07
N GLU A 92 0.19 -4.21 14.90
CA GLU A 92 -0.40 -3.34 15.94
C GLU A 92 -1.79 -3.85 16.39
N GLY A 93 -2.63 -4.29 15.44
CA GLY A 93 -3.94 -4.86 15.73
C GLY A 93 -3.84 -6.15 16.56
N ALA A 94 -2.93 -7.06 16.20
CA ALA A 94 -2.68 -8.28 16.97
C ALA A 94 -2.22 -7.96 18.40
N MET A 95 -1.36 -6.95 18.56
CA MET A 95 -0.88 -6.49 19.87
C MET A 95 -2.01 -5.88 20.71
N ALA A 96 -2.88 -5.07 20.12
CA ALA A 96 -4.01 -4.48 20.83
C ALA A 96 -4.97 -5.56 21.36
N ILE A 97 -5.21 -6.63 20.58
CA ILE A 97 -6.03 -7.78 21.01
C ILE A 97 -5.35 -8.53 22.15
N ALA A 98 -4.03 -8.74 22.06
CA ALA A 98 -3.26 -9.39 23.11
C ALA A 98 -3.25 -8.56 24.41
N ALA A 99 -3.05 -7.25 24.32
CA ALA A 99 -3.09 -6.35 25.47
C ALA A 99 -4.48 -6.30 26.15
N ALA A 100 -5.55 -6.49 25.39
CA ALA A 100 -6.90 -6.60 25.92
C ALA A 100 -7.19 -7.97 26.58
N SER A 101 -6.34 -8.97 26.36
CA SER A 101 -6.51 -10.35 26.82
C SER A 101 -5.45 -10.68 27.86
N SER A 102 -5.81 -10.77 29.14
CA SER A 102 -4.86 -11.01 30.24
C SER A 102 -4.07 -12.31 30.16
N ASP A 103 -4.51 -13.24 29.31
CA ASP A 103 -3.95 -14.59 29.19
C ASP A 103 -3.14 -14.81 27.89
N SER A 104 -3.01 -13.78 27.04
CA SER A 104 -2.28 -13.92 25.77
C SER A 104 -0.76 -13.93 26.01
N SER A 105 -0.09 -14.99 25.57
CA SER A 105 1.36 -15.11 25.61
C SER A 105 2.03 -14.60 24.32
N ALA A 106 3.34 -14.35 24.37
CA ALA A 106 4.12 -14.02 23.17
C ALA A 106 4.05 -15.13 22.10
N ASP A 107 3.90 -16.39 22.51
CA ASP A 107 3.75 -17.52 21.60
C ASP A 107 2.40 -17.50 20.89
N ASP A 108 1.33 -17.04 21.56
CA ASP A 108 0.00 -16.88 20.94
C ASP A 108 0.01 -15.77 19.88
N ILE A 109 0.71 -14.66 20.16
CA ILE A 109 0.89 -13.55 19.22
C ILE A 109 1.72 -14.03 18.01
N ARG A 110 2.81 -14.77 18.25
CA ARG A 110 3.61 -15.37 17.17
C ARG A 110 2.79 -16.32 16.31
N ALA A 111 1.97 -17.16 16.92
CA ALA A 111 1.08 -18.07 16.19
C ALA A 111 0.06 -17.29 15.34
N ALA A 112 -0.53 -16.22 15.88
CA ALA A 112 -1.47 -15.37 15.16
C ALA A 112 -0.83 -14.65 13.95
N LEU A 113 0.46 -14.28 14.05
CA LEU A 113 1.18 -13.57 12.99
C LEU A 113 1.96 -14.51 12.04
N SER A 114 1.91 -15.83 12.24
CA SER A 114 2.74 -16.79 11.50
C SER A 114 2.53 -16.77 9.98
N GLY A 115 1.33 -16.43 9.50
CA GLY A 115 1.03 -16.31 8.07
C GLY A 115 1.36 -14.93 7.47
N LEU A 116 1.69 -13.93 8.28
CA LEU A 116 1.89 -12.55 7.83
C LEU A 116 3.09 -12.40 6.87
N PRO A 117 4.26 -13.03 7.11
CA PRO A 117 5.39 -12.95 6.17
C PRO A 117 5.07 -13.44 4.76
N ASP A 118 4.28 -14.52 4.66
CA ASP A 118 3.89 -15.06 3.37
C ASP A 118 2.87 -14.17 2.66
N ALA A 119 2.08 -13.38 3.39
CA ALA A 119 1.12 -12.41 2.85
C ALA A 119 1.75 -11.04 2.52
N ALA A 120 2.96 -10.76 3.00
CA ALA A 120 3.64 -9.49 2.78
C ALA A 120 4.30 -9.40 1.41
N LEU A 121 4.33 -8.20 0.84
CA LEU A 121 5.11 -7.89 -0.37
C LEU A 121 6.62 -7.90 -0.07
N ASP A 122 7.01 -7.47 1.13
CA ASP A 122 8.37 -7.51 1.65
C ASP A 122 8.42 -8.47 2.85
N ARG A 123 8.72 -9.73 2.55
CA ARG A 123 8.76 -10.82 3.53
C ARG A 123 9.77 -10.55 4.64
N GLU A 124 10.99 -10.14 4.28
CA GLU A 124 12.07 -9.89 5.25
C GLU A 124 11.70 -8.76 6.21
N HIS A 125 11.02 -7.71 5.70
CA HIS A 125 10.51 -6.64 6.54
C HIS A 125 9.47 -7.15 7.54
N ALA A 126 8.52 -7.98 7.10
CA ALA A 126 7.50 -8.55 7.98
C ALA A 126 8.12 -9.46 9.06
N GLU A 127 9.07 -10.32 8.70
CA GLU A 127 9.78 -11.19 9.65
C GLU A 127 10.55 -10.36 10.70
N ARG A 128 11.29 -9.34 10.26
CA ARG A 128 12.02 -8.45 11.18
C ARG A 128 11.08 -7.72 12.14
N MET A 129 9.95 -7.21 11.66
CA MET A 129 8.98 -6.51 12.50
C MET A 129 8.36 -7.44 13.54
N ILE A 130 8.04 -8.69 13.18
CA ILE A 130 7.54 -9.69 14.11
C ILE A 130 8.60 -10.03 15.17
N GLU A 131 9.86 -10.20 14.77
CA GLU A 131 10.96 -10.51 15.70
C GLU A 131 11.24 -9.35 16.66
N GLU A 132 11.34 -8.11 16.16
CA GLU A 132 11.55 -6.91 16.97
C GLU A 132 10.44 -6.71 18.01
N MET A 133 9.20 -7.02 17.65
CA MET A 133 8.04 -6.91 18.54
C MET A 133 7.96 -8.03 19.59
N LEU A 134 8.42 -9.24 19.25
CA LEU A 134 8.40 -10.39 20.15
C LEU A 134 9.65 -10.47 21.04
N ALA A 135 10.71 -9.76 20.66
CA ALA A 135 11.74 -9.40 21.60
C ALA A 135 11.08 -8.49 22.65
N ASP A 136 10.89 -9.00 23.87
CA ASP A 136 10.64 -8.18 25.07
C ASP A 136 11.47 -6.89 24.99
N PRO A 137 10.99 -5.75 25.53
CA PRO A 137 11.78 -4.52 25.60
C PRO A 137 13.07 -4.79 26.40
N LYS A 138 14.10 -5.25 25.70
CA LYS A 138 15.43 -5.47 26.22
C LYS A 138 16.11 -4.12 26.20
N ASP A 139 16.33 -3.64 27.42
CA ASP A 139 17.43 -2.76 27.77
C ASP A 139 17.39 -1.42 27.03
N GLU A 140 16.61 -0.47 27.56
CA GLU A 140 17.03 0.93 27.46
C GLU A 140 18.51 0.97 27.84
N PRO A 141 19.42 1.44 26.97
CA PRO A 141 20.79 1.65 27.38
C PRO A 141 20.77 2.67 28.52
N ASP A 142 21.35 2.29 29.67
CA ASP A 142 21.56 3.16 30.83
C ASP A 142 21.92 4.59 30.35
N PRO A 143 21.24 5.64 30.84
CA PRO A 143 21.59 7.00 30.49
C PRO A 143 23.05 7.23 30.90
N GLN A 144 23.93 7.38 29.91
CA GLN A 144 25.33 7.76 30.16
C GLN A 144 25.34 8.99 31.07
N PRO A 145 26.18 9.01 32.13
CA PRO A 145 26.36 10.22 32.92
C PRO A 145 26.98 11.29 32.02
N ASN A 146 26.17 12.27 31.65
CA ASN A 146 26.57 13.40 30.83
C ASN A 146 27.56 14.25 31.64
N GLY A 147 28.85 14.07 31.36
CA GLY A 147 29.92 14.93 31.84
C GLY A 147 29.92 16.26 31.12
N GLU A 148 29.88 17.33 31.91
CA GLU A 148 30.37 18.70 31.68
C GLU A 148 31.02 19.03 30.31
N ASN A 149 30.47 20.02 29.60
CA ASN A 149 31.05 21.37 29.47
C ASN A 149 30.45 22.20 28.31
N GLY A 150 30.36 23.52 28.52
CA GLY A 150 30.32 24.56 27.47
C GLY A 150 28.93 25.16 27.21
N ASP A 151 28.46 26.22 27.88
CA ASP A 151 28.91 27.63 27.82
C ASP A 151 28.42 28.37 26.55
N GLU A 152 27.49 29.32 26.77
CA GLU A 152 27.12 30.53 26.00
C GLU A 152 26.78 30.39 24.48
N THR A 153 25.95 31.17 23.78
CA THR A 153 25.34 32.50 23.92
C THR A 153 24.15 32.59 22.92
N GLN A 154 23.15 33.39 23.27
CA GLN A 154 22.22 34.22 22.46
C GLN A 154 22.18 34.10 20.91
N THR A 155 20.98 34.17 20.31
CA THR A 155 20.46 35.38 19.61
C THR A 155 19.25 35.03 18.71
N SER A 156 18.16 35.77 18.88
CA SER A 156 16.98 35.81 18.00
C SER A 156 17.29 36.53 16.69
N THR A 157 16.79 36.05 15.54
CA THR A 157 16.45 36.95 14.41
C THR A 157 15.34 36.39 13.51
N SER A 158 14.38 37.28 13.27
CA SER A 158 13.22 37.24 12.39
C SER A 158 13.59 37.37 10.89
N SER A 159 12.61 37.07 10.02
CA SER A 159 12.30 37.63 8.67
C SER A 159 11.90 36.51 7.68
N GLU A 160 10.60 36.31 7.39
CA GLU A 160 9.72 36.97 6.38
C GLU A 160 9.63 36.21 5.04
N PRO A 161 8.44 36.20 4.38
CA PRO A 161 8.13 35.33 3.25
C PRO A 161 8.47 35.95 1.90
N SER A 162 9.06 35.18 0.98
CA SER A 162 9.27 35.59 -0.41
C SER A 162 8.11 35.14 -1.29
N THR A 163 7.37 36.13 -1.79
CA THR A 163 6.49 36.09 -2.95
C THR A 163 7.30 36.18 -4.25
N SER A 164 6.72 35.68 -5.35
CA SER A 164 6.94 35.99 -6.79
C SER A 164 6.99 34.71 -7.61
N SER A 165 6.48 34.59 -8.82
CA SER A 165 5.54 35.35 -9.66
C SER A 165 5.48 34.59 -11.00
N SER A 166 4.27 34.41 -11.54
CA SER A 166 3.87 34.39 -12.97
C SER A 166 4.80 33.80 -14.05
N SER A 167 4.24 32.93 -14.92
CA SER A 167 3.77 33.33 -16.27
C SER A 167 3.32 32.15 -17.14
N ALA A 168 2.38 32.47 -18.03
CA ALA A 168 1.65 31.60 -18.95
C ALA A 168 2.39 31.27 -20.26
N ALA A 169 1.96 30.20 -20.93
CA ALA A 169 1.95 30.13 -22.40
C ALA A 169 0.86 29.16 -22.88
N SER A 170 -0.11 29.70 -23.60
CA SER A 170 -1.11 29.00 -24.40
C SER A 170 -0.45 28.27 -25.57
N SER A 171 -1.04 27.16 -26.01
CA SER A 171 -0.95 26.74 -27.41
C SER A 171 -2.24 26.05 -27.83
N ASP A 172 -2.84 26.70 -28.81
CA ASP A 172 -4.07 26.42 -29.53
C ASP A 172 -3.73 25.48 -30.68
N THR A 173 -4.53 24.43 -30.93
CA THR A 173 -4.46 23.67 -32.19
C THR A 173 -5.84 23.07 -32.48
N GLU A 174 -6.47 23.62 -33.52
CA GLU A 174 -7.76 23.23 -34.09
C GLU A 174 -7.75 21.86 -34.80
N PRO A 175 -8.94 21.25 -35.03
CA PRO A 175 -9.08 19.96 -35.68
C PRO A 175 -9.28 20.05 -37.20
N GLN A 176 -8.60 19.18 -37.96
CA GLN A 176 -8.95 18.92 -39.37
C GLN A 176 -9.92 17.75 -39.48
N MET A 177 -11.13 18.03 -39.97
CA MET A 177 -12.02 17.04 -40.57
C MET A 177 -11.65 16.83 -42.03
N SER A 178 -11.65 15.57 -42.49
CA SER A 178 -11.69 15.24 -43.92
C SER A 178 -12.59 14.04 -44.13
N THR A 179 -13.72 14.31 -44.79
CA THR A 179 -14.61 13.35 -45.43
C THR A 179 -14.14 13.09 -46.85
N THR A 180 -14.12 11.83 -47.26
CA THR A 180 -14.42 11.41 -48.64
C THR A 180 -15.03 10.02 -48.60
#